data_AF-A0A2E0LG54-F1
#
_entry.id   AF-A0A2E0LG54-F1
#
_cell.length_a   1.000
_cell.length_b   1.000
_cell.length_c   1.000
_cell.angle_alpha   90.00
_cell.angle_beta   90.00
_cell.angle_gamma   90.00
#
_symmetry.space_group_name_H-M   'P 1'
#
loop_
_entity.id
_entity.type
_entity.pdbx_description
1 polymer ?
#
loop_
_entity_poly.entity_id
_entity_poly.type
_entity_poly.pdbx_seq_one_letter_code
_entity_poly.pdbx_strand_id
1 'polypeptide(L)'
;MGESADLFGWQDGGPGSPEVSAGFLSGLLGITDRRVQQLAAQGVLPKASRGRYPMAGCVRAYVQFLQNTNGDQEIDPERLDPFRARAYWQSKQEELKWREAAGELMDARDVEAEFARVFALIDRELSTLPDMLERRTGLPGPAIQLVEDVLDSIREALYLKLTEDPNGVDDKG
;
A
#
# COMPACT_ATOMS: atom_id res chain seq x y z
N MET A 1 28.03 -24.45 -6.12
CA MET A 1 27.54 -25.55 -6.96
C MET A 1 26.38 -24.99 -7.76
N GLY A 2 26.51 -24.53 -8.99
CA GLY A 2 27.47 -24.85 -10.04
C GLY A 2 26.66 -25.07 -11.31
N GLU A 3 26.91 -24.24 -12.32
CA GLU A 3 26.54 -24.45 -13.74
C GLU A 3 25.06 -24.63 -14.10
N SER A 4 24.45 -23.55 -14.60
CA SER A 4 23.36 -23.65 -15.60
C SER A 4 23.37 -22.47 -16.59
N ALA A 5 24.54 -21.84 -16.83
CA ALA A 5 24.67 -20.66 -17.71
C ALA A 5 25.24 -20.99 -19.11
N ASP A 6 25.69 -22.22 -19.37
CA ASP A 6 26.48 -22.58 -20.56
C ASP A 6 25.78 -23.55 -21.53
N LEU A 7 24.46 -23.49 -21.68
CA LEU A 7 23.80 -24.31 -22.71
C LEU A 7 23.93 -23.75 -24.15
N PHE A 8 24.43 -22.53 -24.32
CA PHE A 8 24.55 -21.90 -25.65
C PHE A 8 25.86 -21.13 -25.90
N GLY A 9 26.83 -21.14 -24.96
CA GLY A 9 28.18 -20.62 -25.21
C GLY A 9 28.32 -19.10 -25.45
N TRP A 10 27.39 -18.27 -24.96
CA TRP A 10 27.48 -16.81 -25.10
C TRP A 10 27.87 -16.16 -23.77
N GLN A 11 29.18 -15.97 -23.52
CA GLN A 11 29.69 -15.23 -22.37
C GLN A 11 29.26 -13.75 -22.41
N ASP A 12 28.91 -13.21 -21.24
CA ASP A 12 28.58 -11.80 -21.04
C ASP A 12 29.71 -10.88 -21.54
N GLY A 13 29.35 -9.93 -22.40
CA GLY A 13 30.22 -8.81 -22.79
C GLY A 13 31.43 -9.13 -23.69
N GLY A 14 31.64 -10.38 -24.13
CA GLY A 14 32.71 -10.77 -25.05
C GLY A 14 32.27 -10.92 -26.52
N PRO A 15 33.21 -10.99 -27.50
CA PRO A 15 32.96 -10.93 -28.95
C PRO A 15 32.43 -12.28 -29.50
N GLY A 16 31.34 -12.78 -28.92
CA GLY A 16 30.69 -14.01 -29.31
C GLY A 16 29.42 -13.77 -30.10
N SER A 17 28.44 -13.03 -29.53
CA SER A 17 27.10 -12.92 -30.12
C SER A 17 27.13 -12.30 -31.53
N PRO A 18 26.43 -12.89 -32.52
CA PRO A 18 26.40 -12.33 -33.86
C PRO A 18 25.90 -10.89 -33.79
N GLU A 19 26.67 -9.98 -34.37
CA GLU A 19 26.28 -8.59 -34.49
C GLU A 19 25.22 -8.47 -35.58
N VAL A 20 24.03 -8.07 -35.16
CA VAL A 20 22.88 -7.94 -36.05
C VAL A 20 22.57 -6.47 -36.33
N SER A 21 21.93 -6.22 -37.46
CA SER A 21 21.43 -4.88 -37.80
C SER A 21 20.20 -4.53 -36.95
N ALA A 22 19.88 -3.22 -36.89
CA ALA A 22 18.65 -2.75 -36.24
C ALA A 22 17.40 -3.44 -36.81
N GLY A 23 17.35 -3.64 -38.13
CA GLY A 23 16.21 -4.25 -38.82
C GLY A 23 16.03 -5.74 -38.56
N PHE A 24 17.12 -6.47 -38.31
CA PHE A 24 17.01 -7.87 -37.89
C PHE A 24 16.57 -7.96 -36.42
N LEU A 25 17.13 -7.09 -35.57
CA LEU A 25 16.80 -7.05 -34.15
C LEU A 25 15.35 -6.60 -33.91
N SER A 26 14.84 -5.67 -34.70
CA SER A 26 13.45 -5.20 -34.64
C SER A 26 12.47 -6.32 -34.97
N GLY A 27 12.74 -7.07 -36.05
CA GLY A 27 11.98 -8.27 -36.41
C GLY A 27 12.02 -9.36 -35.34
N LEU A 28 13.19 -9.58 -34.72
CA LEU A 28 13.35 -10.57 -33.65
C LEU A 28 12.58 -10.19 -32.38
N LEU A 29 12.67 -8.93 -31.96
CA LEU A 29 12.05 -8.45 -30.72
C LEU A 29 10.58 -8.07 -30.89
N GLY A 30 10.05 -8.08 -32.13
CA GLY A 30 8.68 -7.68 -32.42
C GLY A 30 8.39 -6.19 -32.21
N ILE A 31 9.41 -5.34 -32.35
CA ILE A 31 9.30 -3.87 -32.20
C ILE A 31 9.82 -3.16 -33.45
N THR A 32 9.62 -1.84 -33.55
CA THR A 32 10.11 -1.08 -34.72
C THR A 32 11.61 -0.76 -34.61
N ASP A 33 12.31 -0.59 -35.74
CA ASP A 33 13.71 -0.13 -35.79
C ASP A 33 13.91 1.17 -35.00
N ARG A 34 12.95 2.09 -35.10
CA ARG A 34 12.93 3.33 -34.33
C ARG A 34 12.92 3.05 -32.83
N ARG A 35 12.12 2.09 -32.37
CA ARG A 35 12.05 1.71 -30.96
C ARG A 35 13.34 1.05 -30.48
N VAL A 36 13.96 0.19 -31.29
CA VAL A 36 15.28 -0.39 -31.00
C VAL A 36 16.31 0.72 -30.80
N GLN A 37 16.36 1.70 -31.70
CA GLN A 37 17.29 2.83 -31.61
C GLN A 37 17.02 3.72 -30.39
N GLN A 38 15.75 3.96 -30.05
CA GLN A 38 15.38 4.70 -28.84
C GLN A 38 15.84 3.99 -27.56
N LEU A 39 15.57 2.69 -27.45
CA LEU A 39 15.98 1.90 -26.28
C LEU A 39 17.50 1.81 -26.17
N ALA A 40 18.21 1.73 -27.30
CA ALA A 40 19.67 1.81 -27.31
C ALA A 40 20.20 3.20 -26.88
N ALA A 41 19.55 4.29 -27.31
CA ALA A 41 19.89 5.65 -26.90
C ALA A 41 19.62 5.91 -25.41
N GLN A 42 18.62 5.23 -24.84
CA GLN A 42 18.29 5.25 -23.41
C GLN A 42 19.21 4.34 -22.57
N GLY A 43 20.16 3.64 -23.19
CA GLY A 43 21.06 2.72 -22.50
C GLY A 43 20.43 1.38 -22.11
N VAL A 44 19.19 1.11 -22.53
CA VAL A 44 18.48 -0.14 -22.24
C VAL A 44 19.03 -1.28 -23.11
N LEU A 45 19.27 -1.04 -24.40
CA LEU A 45 19.84 -2.06 -25.30
C LEU A 45 21.35 -1.82 -25.49
N PRO A 46 22.20 -2.84 -25.28
CA PRO A 46 23.62 -2.73 -25.56
C PRO A 46 23.87 -2.52 -27.06
N LYS A 47 24.93 -1.77 -27.39
CA LYS A 47 25.31 -1.44 -28.77
C LYS A 47 26.80 -1.70 -28.96
N ALA A 48 27.15 -2.50 -29.96
CA ALA A 48 28.55 -2.87 -30.22
C ALA A 48 29.25 -1.82 -31.09
N SER A 49 28.64 -1.45 -32.22
CA SER A 49 29.15 -0.43 -33.13
C SER A 49 28.02 0.31 -33.86
N ARG A 50 28.34 1.21 -34.79
CA ARG A 50 27.33 2.04 -35.48
C ARG A 50 26.35 1.15 -36.26
N GLY A 51 25.12 1.04 -35.74
CA GLY A 51 24.05 0.26 -36.35
C GLY A 51 24.17 -1.25 -36.12
N ARG A 52 25.06 -1.69 -35.21
CA ARG A 52 25.30 -3.10 -34.89
C ARG A 52 25.03 -3.38 -33.42
N TYR A 53 24.32 -4.47 -33.19
CA TYR A 53 23.80 -4.84 -31.89
C TYR A 53 24.18 -6.28 -31.55
N PRO A 54 24.70 -6.55 -30.34
CA PRO A 54 24.96 -7.90 -29.89
C PRO A 54 23.64 -8.61 -29.59
N MET A 55 23.23 -9.56 -30.44
CA MET A 55 21.89 -10.17 -30.41
C MET A 55 21.50 -10.70 -29.02
N ALA A 56 22.33 -11.57 -28.43
CA ALA A 56 22.03 -12.20 -27.14
C ALA A 56 21.94 -11.17 -26.01
N GLY A 57 22.81 -10.15 -26.01
CA GLY A 57 22.79 -9.07 -25.03
C GLY A 57 21.52 -8.22 -25.14
N CYS A 58 21.09 -7.91 -26.37
CA CYS A 58 19.86 -7.15 -26.59
C CYS A 58 18.60 -7.91 -26.19
N VAL A 59 18.52 -9.22 -26.47
CA VAL A 59 17.36 -10.04 -26.06
C VAL A 59 17.26 -10.09 -24.53
N ARG A 60 18.37 -10.38 -23.83
CA ARG A 60 18.38 -10.41 -22.37
C ARG A 60 17.99 -9.07 -21.76
N ALA A 61 18.60 -7.99 -22.24
CA ALA A 61 18.31 -6.64 -21.76
C ALA A 61 16.85 -6.23 -22.02
N TYR A 62 16.27 -6.64 -23.16
CA TYR A 62 14.88 -6.36 -23.47
C TYR A 62 13.90 -7.14 -22.58
N VAL A 63 14.16 -8.42 -22.31
CA VAL A 63 13.35 -9.23 -21.38
C VAL A 63 13.37 -8.62 -19.97
N GLN A 64 14.56 -8.24 -19.49
CA GLN A 64 14.70 -7.59 -18.19
C GLN A 64 13.98 -6.24 -18.15
N PHE A 65 14.08 -5.44 -19.22
CA PHE A 65 13.34 -4.19 -19.37
C PHE A 65 11.82 -4.40 -19.28
N LEU A 66 11.27 -5.42 -19.94
CA LEU A 66 9.84 -5.74 -19.87
C LEU A 66 9.41 -6.18 -18.47
N GLN A 67 10.20 -6.99 -17.79
CA GLN A 67 9.92 -7.43 -16.42
C GLN A 67 9.85 -6.24 -15.46
N ASN A 68 10.81 -5.32 -15.55
CA ASN A 68 10.82 -4.13 -14.70
C ASN A 68 9.69 -3.15 -15.06
N THR A 69 9.38 -2.99 -16.35
CA THR A 69 8.32 -2.08 -16.81
C THR A 69 6.91 -2.60 -16.47
N ASN A 70 6.73 -3.92 -16.40
CA ASN A 70 5.47 -4.53 -16.02
C ASN A 70 5.32 -4.72 -14.50
N GLY A 71 6.44 -4.76 -13.75
CA GLY A 71 6.43 -4.91 -12.29
C GLY A 71 5.90 -3.69 -11.53
N ASP A 72 6.09 -2.49 -12.09
CA ASP A 72 5.71 -1.21 -11.46
C ASP A 72 4.36 -0.65 -11.94
N GLN A 73 3.65 -1.33 -12.85
CA GLN A 73 2.34 -0.86 -13.29
C GLN A 73 1.27 -1.27 -12.29
N GLU A 74 0.63 -0.27 -11.68
CA GLU A 74 -0.61 -0.45 -10.94
C GLU A 74 -1.63 -1.14 -11.87
N ILE A 75 -2.04 -2.35 -11.49
CA ILE A 75 -2.94 -3.17 -12.30
C ILE A 75 -4.32 -2.56 -12.19
N ASP A 76 -4.76 -1.88 -13.24
CA ASP A 76 -6.14 -1.42 -13.39
C ASP A 76 -7.09 -2.62 -13.61
N PRO A 77 -7.90 -3.01 -12.61
CA PRO A 77 -8.72 -4.20 -12.68
C PRO A 77 -9.83 -4.10 -13.74
N GLU A 78 -10.24 -2.88 -14.12
CA GLU A 78 -11.27 -2.63 -15.13
C GLU A 78 -10.79 -2.91 -16.55
N ARG A 79 -9.48 -2.95 -16.75
CA ARG A 79 -8.84 -3.27 -18.03
C ARG A 79 -8.45 -4.73 -18.19
N LEU A 80 -8.61 -5.53 -17.14
CA LEU A 80 -8.31 -6.95 -17.16
C LEU A 80 -9.45 -7.75 -17.83
N ASP A 81 -9.11 -8.89 -18.41
CA ASP A 81 -10.14 -9.86 -18.77
C ASP A 81 -10.86 -10.38 -17.51
N PRO A 82 -12.12 -10.85 -17.63
CA PRO A 82 -12.92 -11.25 -16.47
C PRO A 82 -12.28 -12.33 -15.58
N PHE A 83 -11.41 -13.20 -16.13
CA PHE A 83 -10.74 -14.21 -15.34
C PHE A 83 -9.63 -13.60 -14.49
N ARG A 84 -8.79 -12.74 -15.07
CA ARG A 84 -7.73 -12.03 -14.34
C ARG A 84 -8.27 -11.02 -13.33
N ALA A 85 -9.35 -10.31 -13.66
CA ALA A 85 -10.01 -9.40 -12.73
C ALA A 85 -10.50 -10.14 -11.47
N ARG A 86 -11.13 -11.31 -11.63
CA ARG A 86 -11.55 -12.14 -10.49
C ARG A 86 -10.36 -12.60 -9.64
N ALA A 87 -9.29 -13.08 -10.27
CA ALA A 87 -8.10 -13.52 -9.55
C ALA A 87 -7.44 -12.36 -8.77
N TYR A 88 -7.41 -11.16 -9.34
CA TYR A 88 -6.93 -9.95 -8.66
C TYR A 88 -7.76 -9.64 -7.40
N TRP A 89 -9.09 -9.57 -7.53
CA TRP A 89 -9.98 -9.29 -6.40
C TRP A 89 -9.95 -10.40 -5.35
N GLN A 90 -9.82 -11.66 -5.75
CA GLN A 90 -9.65 -12.76 -4.83
C GLN A 90 -8.35 -12.62 -4.03
N SER A 91 -7.24 -12.31 -4.69
CA SER A 91 -5.96 -12.06 -4.01
C SER A 91 -6.06 -10.91 -3.02
N LYS A 92 -6.78 -9.83 -3.36
CA LYS A 92 -7.00 -8.69 -2.46
C LYS A 92 -7.88 -9.05 -1.26
N GLN A 93 -8.93 -9.85 -1.46
CA GLN A 93 -9.74 -10.35 -0.36
C GLN A 93 -8.95 -11.27 0.58
N GLU A 94 -8.11 -12.14 0.04
CA GLU A 94 -7.24 -13.01 0.83
C GLU A 94 -6.20 -12.19 1.60
N GLU A 95 -5.63 -11.15 0.99
CA GLU A 95 -4.75 -10.20 1.66
C GLU A 95 -5.45 -9.49 2.84
N LEU A 96 -6.66 -8.96 2.64
CA LEU A 96 -7.43 -8.31 3.70
C LEU A 96 -7.75 -9.26 4.86
N LYS A 97 -8.21 -10.49 4.55
CA LYS A 97 -8.49 -11.52 5.56
C LYS A 97 -7.23 -11.92 6.33
N TRP A 98 -6.08 -11.99 5.64
CA TRP A 98 -4.82 -12.28 6.29
C TRP A 98 -4.41 -11.14 7.23
N ARG A 99 -4.53 -9.88 6.80
CA ARG A 99 -4.22 -8.70 7.63
C ARG A 99 -5.14 -8.59 8.85
N GLU A 100 -6.42 -8.87 8.67
CA GLU A 100 -7.38 -8.98 9.77
C GLU A 100 -6.97 -10.08 10.77
N ALA A 101 -6.64 -11.29 10.28
CA ALA A 101 -6.18 -12.39 11.12
C ALA A 101 -4.82 -12.12 11.80
N ALA A 102 -3.96 -11.32 11.17
CA ALA A 102 -2.70 -10.85 11.74
C ALA A 102 -2.89 -9.75 12.81
N GLY A 103 -4.11 -9.21 12.94
CA GLY A 103 -4.43 -8.12 13.86
C GLY A 103 -3.99 -6.73 13.36
N GLU A 104 -3.71 -6.58 12.07
CA GLU A 104 -3.34 -5.30 11.46
C GLU A 104 -4.56 -4.44 11.07
N LEU A 105 -5.75 -5.06 11.00
CA LEU A 105 -7.01 -4.40 10.67
C LEU A 105 -8.04 -4.70 11.76
N MET A 106 -8.84 -3.68 12.09
CA MET A 106 -9.99 -3.80 12.98
C MET A 106 -11.22 -3.24 12.28
N ASP A 107 -12.38 -3.86 12.49
CA ASP A 107 -13.64 -3.32 12.02
C ASP A 107 -13.96 -2.02 12.77
N ALA A 108 -14.28 -0.96 12.03
CA ALA A 108 -14.59 0.34 12.62
C ALA A 108 -15.75 0.27 13.62
N ARG A 109 -16.72 -0.62 13.40
CA ARG A 109 -17.88 -0.82 14.29
C ARG A 109 -17.47 -1.46 15.61
N ASP A 110 -16.47 -2.35 15.57
CA ASP A 110 -15.95 -2.98 16.79
C ASP A 110 -15.18 -1.95 17.63
N VAL A 111 -14.38 -1.11 16.98
CA VAL A 111 -13.69 0.01 17.64
C VAL A 111 -14.71 0.97 18.25
N GLU A 112 -15.70 1.43 17.49
CA GLU A 112 -16.75 2.33 17.97
C GLU A 112 -17.50 1.75 19.17
N ALA A 113 -17.88 0.47 19.09
CA ALA A 113 -18.60 -0.21 20.17
C ALA A 113 -17.75 -0.33 21.45
N GLU A 114 -16.46 -0.63 21.33
CA GLU A 114 -15.56 -0.69 22.49
C GLU A 114 -15.34 0.69 23.12
N PHE A 115 -15.09 1.72 22.31
CA PHE A 115 -14.94 3.08 22.83
C PHE A 115 -16.23 3.59 23.49
N ALA A 116 -17.40 3.33 22.89
CA ALA A 116 -18.68 3.67 23.49
C ALA A 116 -18.87 2.98 24.86
N ARG A 117 -18.47 1.71 24.99
CA ARG A 117 -18.47 0.99 26.28
C ARG A 117 -17.55 1.67 27.30
N VAL A 118 -16.33 2.03 26.91
CA VAL A 118 -15.36 2.69 27.80
C VAL A 118 -15.88 4.05 28.27
N PHE A 119 -16.39 4.88 27.36
CA PHE A 119 -16.93 6.19 27.72
C PHE A 119 -18.16 6.09 28.63
N ALA A 120 -19.06 5.14 28.37
CA ALA A 120 -20.21 4.91 29.25
C ALA A 120 -19.78 4.52 30.68
N LEU A 121 -18.71 3.73 30.82
CA LEU A 121 -18.17 3.39 32.13
C LEU A 121 -17.59 4.63 32.84
N ILE A 122 -16.80 5.43 32.14
CA ILE A 122 -16.22 6.67 32.69
C ILE A 122 -17.32 7.63 33.13
N ASP A 123 -18.32 7.86 32.28
CA ASP A 123 -19.44 8.76 32.57
C ASP A 123 -20.22 8.31 33.81
N ARG A 124 -20.50 7.01 33.90
CA ARG A 124 -21.13 6.42 35.09
C ARG A 124 -20.31 6.67 36.34
N GLU A 125 -19.01 6.38 36.33
CA GLU A 125 -18.16 6.55 37.52
C GLU A 125 -18.05 8.03 37.94
N LEU A 126 -17.86 8.93 36.98
CA LEU A 126 -17.84 10.39 37.24
C LEU A 126 -19.16 10.88 37.84
N SER A 127 -20.29 10.32 37.40
CA SER A 127 -21.62 10.68 37.92
C SER A 127 -21.83 10.26 39.37
N THR A 128 -21.06 9.29 39.89
CA THR A 128 -21.15 8.90 41.31
C THR A 128 -20.34 9.79 42.26
N LEU A 129 -19.44 10.64 41.73
CA LEU A 129 -18.55 11.47 42.54
C LEU A 129 -19.29 12.44 43.47
N PRO A 130 -20.32 13.20 43.02
CA PRO A 130 -21.09 14.09 43.90
C PRO A 130 -21.71 13.33 45.07
N ASP A 131 -22.38 12.21 44.79
CA ASP A 131 -22.99 11.34 45.81
C ASP A 131 -21.95 10.79 46.81
N MET A 132 -20.75 10.44 46.33
CA MET A 132 -19.68 9.98 47.21
C MET A 132 -19.17 11.10 48.11
N LEU A 133 -19.01 12.32 47.58
CA LEU A 133 -18.56 13.47 48.33
C LEU A 133 -19.59 13.87 49.39
N GLU A 134 -20.88 13.93 49.03
CA GLU A 134 -21.96 14.22 49.97
C GLU A 134 -21.93 13.24 51.15
N ARG A 135 -21.89 11.93 50.86
CA ARG A 135 -21.89 10.88 51.89
C ARG A 135 -20.63 10.82 52.74
N ARG A 136 -19.45 11.03 52.16
CA ARG A 136 -18.16 10.78 52.85
C ARG A 136 -17.59 11.99 53.56
N THR A 137 -17.93 13.19 53.12
CA THR A 137 -17.29 14.43 53.61
C THR A 137 -18.26 15.41 54.25
N GLY A 138 -19.57 15.19 54.10
CA GLY A 138 -20.59 16.08 54.66
C GLY A 138 -20.50 17.50 54.09
N LEU A 139 -20.00 17.64 52.86
CA LEU A 139 -19.90 18.93 52.20
C LEU A 139 -21.28 19.60 52.13
N PRO A 140 -21.35 20.93 52.31
CA PRO A 140 -22.61 21.64 52.22
C PRO A 140 -23.14 21.60 50.79
N GLY A 141 -24.47 21.56 50.61
CA GLY A 141 -25.13 21.47 49.31
C GLY A 141 -24.58 22.40 48.22
N PRO A 142 -24.30 23.69 48.50
CA PRO A 142 -23.69 24.60 47.50
C PRO A 142 -22.31 24.15 46.98
N ALA A 143 -21.50 23.47 47.80
CA ALA A 143 -20.21 22.94 47.37
C ALA A 143 -20.37 21.68 46.50
N ILE A 144 -21.37 20.84 46.77
CA ILE A 144 -21.70 19.69 45.93
C ILE A 144 -22.21 20.16 44.56
N GLN A 145 -23.09 21.16 44.55
CA GLN A 145 -23.59 21.75 43.29
C GLN A 145 -22.46 22.27 42.41
N LEU A 146 -21.47 22.97 43.01
CA LEU A 146 -20.30 23.44 42.27
C LEU A 146 -19.52 22.29 41.61
N VAL A 147 -19.42 21.13 42.28
CA VAL A 147 -18.75 19.94 41.72
C VAL A 147 -19.54 19.37 40.55
N GLU A 148 -20.87 19.28 40.67
CA GLU A 148 -21.75 18.85 39.58
C GLU A 148 -21.61 19.76 38.35
N ASP A 149 -21.69 21.08 38.56
CA ASP A 149 -21.57 22.07 37.47
C ASP A 149 -20.22 21.97 36.75
N VAL A 150 -19.13 21.71 37.50
CA VAL A 150 -17.79 21.51 36.93
C VAL A 150 -17.72 20.19 36.16
N LEU A 151 -18.29 19.09 36.68
CA LEU A 151 -18.32 17.81 35.99
C LEU A 151 -19.09 17.90 34.67
N ASP A 152 -20.25 18.58 34.66
CA ASP A 152 -21.04 18.79 33.46
C ASP A 152 -20.31 19.67 32.43
N SER A 153 -19.64 20.73 32.90
CA SER A 153 -18.79 21.55 32.03
C SER A 153 -17.64 20.74 31.40
N ILE A 154 -17.05 19.80 32.14
CA ILE A 154 -16.01 18.91 31.62
C ILE A 154 -16.58 17.94 30.59
N ARG A 155 -17.75 17.33 30.85
CA ARG A 155 -18.44 16.43 29.90
C ARG A 155 -18.75 17.13 28.58
N GLU A 156 -19.32 18.33 28.65
CA GLU A 156 -19.67 19.13 27.47
C GLU A 156 -18.42 19.50 26.67
N ALA A 157 -17.34 19.93 27.35
CA ALA A 157 -16.07 20.25 26.69
C ALA A 157 -15.42 19.02 26.05
N LEU A 158 -15.54 17.84 26.64
CA LEU A 158 -15.05 16.59 26.07
C LEU A 158 -15.85 16.19 24.82
N TYR A 159 -17.18 16.27 24.88
CA TYR A 159 -18.04 16.00 23.73
C TYR A 159 -17.70 16.90 22.55
N LEU A 160 -17.56 18.21 22.80
CA LEU A 160 -17.22 19.18 21.77
C LEU A 160 -15.86 18.87 21.14
N LYS A 161 -14.82 18.59 21.94
CA LYS A 161 -13.49 18.24 21.42
C LYS A 161 -13.45 16.92 20.64
N LEU A 162 -14.26 15.93 21.03
CA LEU A 162 -14.36 14.64 20.34
C LEU A 162 -15.14 14.74 19.03
N THR A 163 -16.01 15.74 18.88
CA THR A 163 -16.83 15.94 17.67
C THR A 163 -16.28 17.03 16.74
N GLU A 164 -15.47 17.96 17.27
CA GLU A 164 -14.79 19.03 16.50
C GLU A 164 -13.43 18.63 15.93
N ASP A 165 -12.98 17.37 16.08
CA ASP A 165 -11.81 16.84 15.36
C ASP A 165 -12.25 16.05 14.10
N PRO A 166 -12.47 16.71 12.95
CA PRO A 166 -12.83 16.05 11.70
C PRO A 166 -11.66 15.32 11.02
N ASN A 167 -10.45 15.30 11.59
CA ASN A 167 -9.25 14.74 10.95
C ASN A 167 -8.85 13.33 11.44
N GLY A 168 -9.71 12.64 12.18
CA GLY A 168 -9.49 11.25 12.57
C GLY A 168 -10.00 10.25 11.52
N VAL A 169 -9.25 10.08 10.43
CA VAL A 169 -9.50 9.19 9.27
C VAL A 169 -10.44 9.78 8.22
N ASP A 170 -9.81 10.49 7.28
CA ASP A 170 -10.31 10.62 5.91
C ASP A 170 -10.58 9.22 5.35
N ASP A 171 -11.84 8.80 5.38
CA ASP A 171 -12.35 7.74 4.50
C ASP A 171 -12.29 8.26 3.06
N LYS A 172 -11.11 8.12 2.45
CA LYS A 172 -10.93 8.23 1.00
C LYS A 172 -10.76 6.83 0.43
N GLY A 173 -11.81 6.36 -0.23
CA GLY A 173 -11.72 5.35 -1.29
C GLY A 173 -12.69 4.20 -1.13
#